data_AF-A0A6P0M4K1-F1
#
_entry.id   AF-A0A6P0M4K1-F1
#
_cell.length_a   1.000
_cell.length_b   1.000
_cell.length_c   1.000
_cell.angle_alpha   90.00
_cell.angle_beta   90.00
_cell.angle_gamma   90.00
#
_symmetry.space_group_name_H-M   'P 1'
#
loop_
_entity.id
_entity.type
_entity.pdbx_description
1 polymer ?
#
loop_
_entity_poly.entity_id
_entity_poly.type
_entity_poly.pdbx_seq_one_letter_code
_entity_poly.pdbx_strand_id
1 'polypeptide(L)'
;MLPSEAKAYDLDFTNLYVFGDSLSDSGNLFNISKASNQLNPTIPIIPQSPPYFQGSFSNGPIWVDYLADALDIEVKRSTDLSVVLPDSPILSPITITPDGPQVSFFFNGATTTQSVNFAFGGSTTGLAGIGQLGEVVPGLLTQVPGFTNDLILS
;
A
#
# COMPACT_ATOMS: atom_id res chain seq x y z
N MET A 1 -5.35 -48.69 -6.76
CA MET A 1 -5.46 -47.55 -7.69
C MET A 1 -4.88 -46.34 -6.98
N LEU A 2 -3.78 -45.78 -7.49
CA LEU A 2 -3.24 -44.50 -7.00
C LEU A 2 -4.23 -43.37 -7.37
N PRO A 3 -4.36 -42.30 -6.57
CA PRO A 3 -5.27 -41.20 -6.89
C PRO A 3 -4.80 -40.50 -8.16
N SER A 4 -5.78 -40.05 -8.95
CA SER A 4 -5.60 -39.22 -10.14
C SER A 4 -4.63 -38.06 -9.89
N GLU A 5 -3.63 -37.89 -10.76
CA GLU A 5 -2.74 -36.75 -10.76
C GLU A 5 -3.56 -35.45 -10.78
N ALA A 6 -3.34 -34.58 -9.78
CA ALA A 6 -3.83 -33.22 -9.83
C ALA A 6 -3.10 -32.51 -10.97
N LYS A 7 -3.85 -32.09 -12.00
CA LYS A 7 -3.31 -31.17 -13.00
C LYS A 7 -3.11 -29.82 -12.33
N ALA A 8 -1.86 -29.49 -12.00
CA ALA A 8 -1.49 -28.10 -11.82
C ALA A 8 -1.68 -27.42 -13.18
N TYR A 9 -2.66 -26.53 -13.27
CA TYR A 9 -2.61 -25.53 -14.33
C TYR A 9 -1.42 -24.63 -13.98
N ASP A 10 -0.47 -24.46 -14.91
CA ASP A 10 0.45 -23.32 -14.88
C ASP A 10 -0.42 -22.07 -15.03
N LEU A 11 -0.89 -21.56 -13.90
CA LEU A 11 -1.52 -20.27 -13.81
C LEU A 11 -0.38 -19.27 -13.71
N ASP A 12 0.01 -18.71 -14.85
CA ASP A 12 0.96 -17.60 -14.89
C ASP A 12 0.25 -16.35 -14.36
N PHE A 13 0.45 -16.04 -13.08
CA PHE A 13 0.03 -14.77 -12.50
C PHE A 13 1.00 -13.69 -12.94
N THR A 14 0.53 -12.73 -13.73
CA THR A 14 1.37 -11.60 -14.18
C THR A 14 1.42 -10.46 -13.17
N ASN A 15 0.45 -10.41 -12.24
CA ASN A 15 0.31 -9.31 -11.30
C ASN A 15 -0.05 -9.82 -9.90
N LEU A 16 0.50 -9.14 -8.89
CA LEU A 16 0.22 -9.34 -7.47
C LEU A 16 -0.34 -8.04 -6.87
N TYR A 17 -1.54 -8.09 -6.32
CA TYR A 17 -2.14 -6.97 -5.60
C TYR A 17 -2.32 -7.34 -4.13
N VAL A 18 -1.79 -6.50 -3.24
CA VAL A 18 -1.74 -6.79 -1.80
C VAL A 18 -2.55 -5.76 -1.05
N PHE A 19 -3.45 -6.23 -0.19
CA PHE A 19 -4.24 -5.42 0.74
C PHE A 19 -3.98 -5.93 2.14
N GLY A 20 -4.09 -5.07 3.15
CA GLY A 20 -3.83 -5.51 4.52
C GLY A 20 -3.37 -4.41 5.45
N ASP A 21 -2.69 -4.88 6.49
CA ASP A 21 -2.16 -4.10 7.59
C ASP A 21 -0.63 -4.17 7.64
N SER A 22 -0.04 -4.02 8.83
CA SER A 22 1.41 -4.03 9.04
C SER A 22 2.09 -5.36 8.67
N LEU A 23 1.37 -6.48 8.65
CA LEU A 23 1.95 -7.76 8.23
C LEU A 23 2.22 -7.81 6.73
N SER A 24 1.53 -6.96 5.95
CA SER A 24 1.64 -6.89 4.50
C SER A 24 2.20 -5.56 4.00
N ASP A 25 2.28 -4.52 4.82
CA ASP A 25 2.80 -3.20 4.44
C ASP A 25 4.33 -3.20 4.29
N SER A 26 4.80 -2.96 3.07
CA SER A 26 6.23 -2.84 2.73
C SER A 26 6.79 -1.41 2.82
N GLY A 27 6.03 -0.46 3.36
CA GLY A 27 6.47 0.91 3.66
C GLY A 27 5.50 2.04 3.26
N ASN A 28 4.25 1.74 2.93
CA ASN A 28 3.22 2.74 2.67
C ASN A 28 2.94 3.61 3.91
N LEU A 29 2.82 3.02 5.11
CA LEU A 29 2.68 3.82 6.34
C LEU A 29 3.89 4.72 6.56
N PHE A 30 5.10 4.20 6.28
CA PHE A 30 6.33 4.96 6.39
C PHE A 30 6.34 6.19 5.48
N ASN A 31 5.94 6.02 4.21
CA ASN A 31 5.83 7.11 3.25
C ASN A 31 4.83 8.18 3.70
N ILE A 32 3.62 7.80 4.15
CA ILE A 32 2.61 8.78 4.59
C ILE A 32 3.01 9.45 5.91
N SER A 33 3.65 8.75 6.84
CA SER A 33 4.09 9.35 8.10
C SER A 33 5.22 10.36 7.88
N LYS A 34 6.12 10.09 6.93
CA LYS A 34 7.14 11.04 6.47
C LYS A 34 6.53 12.27 5.81
N ALA A 35 5.57 12.10 4.90
CA ALA A 35 4.84 13.20 4.28
C ALA A 35 4.06 14.03 5.33
N SER A 36 3.43 13.35 6.30
CA SER A 36 2.72 14.02 7.40
C SER A 36 3.66 14.81 8.30
N ASN A 37 4.84 14.25 8.62
CA ASN A 37 5.88 14.94 9.39
C ASN A 37 6.39 16.20 8.67
N GLN A 38 6.49 16.18 7.34
CA GLN A 38 6.85 17.37 6.55
C GLN A 38 5.81 18.48 6.65
N LEU A 39 4.52 18.14 6.75
CA LEU A 39 3.43 19.11 6.97
C LEU A 39 3.38 19.60 8.42
N ASN A 40 3.60 18.70 9.37
CA ASN A 40 3.61 18.99 10.80
C ASN A 40 4.70 18.16 11.51
N PRO A 41 5.84 18.77 11.88
CA PRO A 41 6.97 18.07 12.48
C PRO A 41 6.69 17.35 13.81
N THR A 42 5.54 17.59 14.45
CA THR A 42 5.13 16.86 15.66
C THR A 42 4.57 15.46 15.37
N ILE A 43 4.22 15.17 14.13
CA ILE A 43 3.75 13.86 13.69
C ILE A 43 4.97 12.92 13.56
N PRO A 44 5.01 11.77 14.25
CA PRO A 44 6.17 10.88 14.18
C PRO A 44 6.25 10.16 12.82
N ILE A 45 7.47 9.95 12.35
CA ILE A 45 7.75 9.02 11.26
C ILE A 45 7.71 7.60 11.83
N ILE A 46 6.88 6.73 11.25
CA ILE A 46 6.63 5.37 11.74
C ILE A 46 6.58 4.35 10.58
N PRO A 47 7.13 3.13 10.73
CA PRO A 47 7.92 2.67 11.87
C PRO A 47 9.33 3.30 11.91
N GLN A 48 9.89 3.49 13.11
CA GLN A 48 11.23 4.05 13.29
C GLN A 48 12.33 2.99 13.12
N SER A 49 13.41 3.33 12.42
CA SER A 49 14.58 2.46 12.32
C SER A 49 15.72 2.99 13.18
N PRO A 50 16.39 2.15 13.99
CA PRO A 50 16.06 0.76 14.35
C PRO A 50 14.88 0.65 15.36
N PRO A 51 14.23 -0.54 15.51
CA PRO A 51 14.61 -1.87 15.01
C PRO A 51 13.97 -2.26 13.66
N TYR A 52 13.12 -1.41 13.10
CA TYR A 52 12.36 -1.75 11.90
C TYR A 52 13.19 -1.59 10.61
N PHE A 53 12.97 -2.49 9.67
CA PHE A 53 13.69 -2.58 8.40
C PHE A 53 12.95 -1.79 7.32
N GLN A 54 13.60 -0.74 6.81
CA GLN A 54 13.17 0.01 5.61
C GLN A 54 11.69 0.43 5.56
N GLY A 55 11.09 0.74 6.70
CA GLY A 55 9.69 1.18 6.79
C GLY A 55 8.66 0.05 6.95
N SER A 56 9.08 -1.21 6.99
CA SER A 56 8.23 -2.37 7.29
C SER A 56 8.17 -2.63 8.81
N PHE A 57 7.06 -3.17 9.30
CA PHE A 57 6.92 -3.59 10.71
C PHE A 57 7.59 -4.94 11.00
N SER A 58 8.82 -5.09 10.52
CA SER A 58 9.66 -6.28 10.67
C SER A 58 11.13 -5.85 10.79
N ASN A 59 12.00 -6.74 11.25
CA ASN A 59 13.45 -6.55 11.25
C ASN A 59 14.11 -7.01 9.94
N GLY A 60 13.32 -7.32 8.92
CA GLY A 60 13.74 -7.73 7.59
C GLY A 60 12.55 -7.73 6.61
N PRO A 61 12.67 -8.43 5.46
CA PRO A 61 11.57 -8.59 4.51
C PRO A 61 10.33 -9.25 5.14
N ILE A 62 9.15 -8.91 4.63
CA ILE A 62 7.85 -9.48 5.04
C ILE A 62 7.39 -10.56 4.06
N TRP A 63 6.31 -11.29 4.37
CA TRP A 63 5.83 -12.41 3.53
C TRP A 63 5.56 -12.00 2.08
N VAL A 64 5.12 -10.76 1.86
CA VAL A 64 4.88 -10.19 0.52
C VAL A 64 6.17 -10.14 -0.29
N ASP A 65 7.28 -9.73 0.33
CA ASP A 65 8.58 -9.62 -0.35
C ASP A 65 9.07 -11.01 -0.78
N TYR A 66 8.94 -12.02 0.09
CA TYR A 66 9.29 -13.40 -0.23
C TYR A 66 8.39 -14.00 -1.31
N LEU A 67 7.08 -13.70 -1.29
CA LEU A 67 6.16 -14.18 -2.30
C LEU A 67 6.43 -13.54 -3.67
N ALA A 68 6.69 -12.23 -3.69
CA ALA A 68 7.04 -11.49 -4.89
C ALA A 68 8.31 -12.05 -5.55
N ASP A 69 9.35 -12.31 -4.75
CA ASP A 69 10.60 -12.94 -5.20
C ASP A 69 10.37 -14.35 -5.76
N ALA A 70 9.59 -15.19 -5.07
CA ALA A 70 9.28 -16.55 -5.51
C ALA A 70 8.46 -16.61 -6.82
N LEU A 71 7.71 -15.54 -7.13
CA LEU A 71 6.92 -15.40 -8.35
C LEU A 71 7.65 -14.63 -9.46
N ASP A 72 8.86 -14.09 -9.20
CA ASP A 72 9.57 -13.18 -10.09
C ASP A 72 8.72 -11.94 -10.48
N ILE A 73 8.00 -11.38 -9.51
CA ILE A 73 7.11 -10.22 -9.69
C ILE A 73 7.65 -9.02 -8.90
N GLU A 74 7.82 -7.88 -9.56
CA GLU A 74 8.10 -6.62 -8.85
C GLU A 74 6.81 -6.01 -8.30
N VAL A 75 6.73 -5.81 -6.98
CA VAL A 75 5.60 -5.15 -6.31
C VAL A 75 5.96 -3.72 -5.91
N LYS A 76 5.21 -2.73 -6.41
CA LYS A 76 5.36 -1.31 -6.05
C LYS A 76 4.48 -0.93 -4.86
N ARG A 77 4.91 0.02 -4.05
CA ARG A 77 4.04 0.63 -3.02
C ARG A 77 3.02 1.52 -3.69
N SER A 78 1.76 1.50 -3.25
CA SER A 78 0.73 2.42 -3.74
C SER A 78 1.16 3.88 -3.56
N THR A 79 1.82 4.19 -2.45
CA THR A 79 2.34 5.53 -2.17
C THR A 79 3.45 5.99 -3.12
N ASP A 80 4.20 5.08 -3.74
CA ASP A 80 5.23 5.40 -4.75
C ASP A 80 4.61 5.65 -6.14
N LEU A 81 3.40 5.10 -6.39
CA LEU A 81 2.67 5.25 -7.66
C LEU A 81 1.65 6.38 -7.65
N SER A 82 1.29 6.89 -6.47
CA SER A 82 0.29 7.95 -6.32
C SER A 82 0.75 9.23 -7.02
N VAL A 83 0.01 9.64 -8.06
CA VAL A 83 0.33 10.86 -8.81
C VAL A 83 -0.42 12.06 -8.27
N VAL A 84 0.22 13.21 -8.38
CA VAL A 84 -0.41 14.51 -8.13
C VAL A 84 -1.34 14.78 -9.32
N LEU A 85 -2.57 15.26 -9.09
CA LEU A 85 -3.29 15.94 -10.17
C LEU A 85 -2.36 17.03 -10.74
N PRO A 86 -2.20 17.18 -12.07
CA PRO A 86 -1.17 18.01 -12.69
C PRO A 86 -1.01 19.45 -12.14
N ASP A 87 -2.00 19.97 -11.41
CA ASP A 87 -2.07 21.34 -10.89
C ASP A 87 -2.24 21.45 -9.35
N SER A 88 -1.98 20.39 -8.57
CA SER A 88 -2.23 20.41 -7.11
C SER A 88 -0.97 20.74 -6.28
N PRO A 89 -1.00 21.73 -5.36
CA PRO A 89 0.14 22.08 -4.50
C PRO A 89 0.37 21.08 -3.33
N ILE A 90 -0.17 19.86 -3.41
CA ILE A 90 -0.25 18.93 -2.28
C ILE A 90 0.83 17.83 -2.36
N LEU A 91 1.38 17.43 -1.22
CA LEU A 91 2.44 16.42 -1.07
C LEU A 91 1.92 15.00 -1.32
N SER A 92 2.13 14.42 -2.52
CA SER A 92 1.99 12.97 -2.71
C SER A 92 2.84 12.21 -1.67
N PRO A 93 2.32 11.15 -1.02
CA PRO A 93 1.04 10.45 -1.28
C PRO A 93 -0.18 10.97 -0.50
N ILE A 94 -0.10 12.13 0.17
CA ILE A 94 -1.22 12.73 0.90
C ILE A 94 -1.91 13.77 0.02
N THR A 95 -3.24 13.84 0.08
CA THR A 95 -4.04 14.93 -0.47
C THR A 95 -4.77 15.66 0.65
N ILE A 96 -5.04 16.95 0.49
CA ILE A 96 -5.83 17.77 1.42
C ILE A 96 -7.22 17.92 0.79
N THR A 97 -8.23 17.33 1.44
CA THR A 97 -9.64 17.46 1.04
C THR A 97 -10.34 18.43 2.00
N PRO A 98 -11.58 18.86 1.70
CA PRO A 98 -12.40 19.61 2.65
C PRO A 98 -12.61 18.87 3.99
N ASP A 99 -12.54 17.53 3.98
CA ASP A 99 -12.70 16.67 5.16
C ASP A 99 -11.38 16.39 5.89
N GLY A 100 -10.25 16.90 5.37
CA GLY A 100 -8.92 16.78 5.96
C GLY A 100 -7.88 16.06 5.08
N PRO A 101 -6.67 15.81 5.61
CA PRO A 101 -5.63 15.07 4.91
C PRO A 101 -6.04 13.60 4.72
N GLN A 102 -5.90 13.07 3.52
CA GLN A 102 -6.19 11.67 3.18
C GLN A 102 -5.10 11.09 2.28
N VAL A 103 -4.96 9.77 2.24
CA VAL A 103 -4.11 9.11 1.24
C VAL A 103 -4.71 9.27 -0.16
N SER A 104 -3.87 9.66 -1.12
CA SER A 104 -4.26 9.78 -2.52
C SER A 104 -4.20 8.41 -3.21
N PHE A 105 -5.35 7.92 -3.65
CA PHE A 105 -5.49 6.74 -4.52
C PHE A 105 -5.75 7.15 -5.97
N PHE A 106 -4.90 8.04 -6.49
CA PHE A 106 -4.93 8.44 -7.89
C PHE A 106 -3.65 7.94 -8.56
N PHE A 107 -3.78 6.95 -9.45
CA PHE A 107 -2.63 6.29 -10.07
C PHE A 107 -2.59 6.47 -11.58
N ASN A 108 -3.63 7.10 -12.17
CA ASN A 108 -3.73 7.36 -13.62
C ASN A 108 -3.53 6.07 -14.46
N GLY A 109 -4.13 4.97 -14.03
CA GLY A 109 -4.07 3.67 -14.69
C GLY A 109 -2.80 2.86 -14.38
N ALA A 110 -1.86 3.38 -13.58
CA ALA A 110 -0.60 2.67 -13.28
C ALA A 110 -0.83 1.31 -12.62
N THR A 111 -1.95 1.12 -11.90
CA THR A 111 -2.22 -0.17 -11.24
C THR A 111 -2.67 -1.26 -12.19
N THR A 112 -2.87 -0.97 -13.49
CA THR A 112 -3.31 -1.98 -14.48
C THR A 112 -2.17 -2.79 -15.09
N THR A 113 -0.96 -2.25 -15.06
CA THR A 113 0.23 -2.86 -15.67
C THR A 113 1.32 -3.18 -14.64
N GLN A 114 1.08 -2.84 -13.37
CA GLN A 114 2.05 -3.01 -12.29
C GLN A 114 1.41 -3.79 -11.14
N SER A 115 2.20 -4.60 -10.44
CA SER A 115 1.80 -5.20 -9.17
C SER A 115 1.93 -4.16 -8.06
N VAL A 116 0.93 -4.08 -7.19
CA VAL A 116 0.82 -2.97 -6.22
C VAL A 116 0.47 -3.47 -4.83
N ASN A 117 1.21 -2.98 -3.84
CA ASN A 117 0.92 -3.13 -2.43
C ASN A 117 0.13 -1.91 -1.93
N PHE A 118 -1.12 -2.13 -1.56
CA PHE A 118 -2.04 -1.16 -0.96
C PHE A 118 -2.16 -1.30 0.57
N ALA A 119 -1.44 -2.22 1.20
CA ALA A 119 -1.50 -2.41 2.65
C ALA A 119 -0.84 -1.24 3.38
N PHE A 120 -1.40 -0.85 4.54
CA PHE A 120 -0.83 0.16 5.43
C PHE A 120 -0.78 -0.36 6.87
N GLY A 121 0.34 -0.16 7.55
CA GLY A 121 0.42 -0.45 8.98
C GLY A 121 -0.66 0.28 9.77
N GLY A 122 -1.39 -0.44 10.62
CA GLY A 122 -2.50 0.11 11.41
C GLY A 122 -3.84 0.18 10.68
N SER A 123 -3.98 -0.35 9.46
CA SER A 123 -5.28 -0.50 8.82
C SER A 123 -6.21 -1.43 9.60
N THR A 124 -7.50 -1.09 9.65
CA THR A 124 -8.55 -1.99 10.12
C THR A 124 -9.35 -2.55 8.94
N THR A 125 -10.28 -3.47 9.20
CA THR A 125 -11.23 -3.95 8.19
C THR A 125 -12.27 -2.89 7.76
N GLY A 126 -12.31 -1.71 8.41
CA GLY A 126 -13.24 -0.62 8.13
C GLY A 126 -12.70 0.38 7.10
N LEU A 127 -13.19 1.63 7.20
CA LEU A 127 -12.79 2.75 6.31
C LEU A 127 -11.47 3.40 6.72
N ALA A 128 -11.14 3.38 8.01
CA ALA A 128 -9.98 4.06 8.58
C ALA A 128 -9.07 3.07 9.33
N GLY A 129 -7.83 3.50 9.58
CA GLY A 129 -6.89 2.81 10.42
C GLY A 129 -7.03 3.18 11.89
N ILE A 130 -6.01 2.81 12.66
CA ILE A 130 -5.88 3.09 14.10
C ILE A 130 -4.56 3.79 14.42
N GLY A 131 -4.46 4.29 15.65
CA GLY A 131 -3.27 4.98 16.15
C GLY A 131 -3.26 6.46 15.80
N GLN A 132 -2.11 7.11 16.01
CA GLN A 132 -1.96 8.56 15.85
C GLN A 132 -2.22 9.05 14.42
N LEU A 133 -2.07 8.18 13.43
CA LEU A 133 -2.35 8.45 12.01
C LEU A 133 -3.66 7.81 11.53
N GLY A 134 -4.50 7.29 12.43
CA GLY A 134 -5.66 6.45 12.07
C GLY A 134 -6.61 7.08 11.05
N GLU A 135 -6.85 8.40 11.13
CA GLU A 135 -7.70 9.14 10.19
C GLU A 135 -7.11 9.21 8.77
N VAL A 136 -5.78 9.22 8.64
CA VAL A 136 -5.08 9.28 7.35
C VAL A 136 -4.81 7.87 6.82
N VAL A 137 -4.60 6.90 7.71
CA VAL A 137 -4.37 5.50 7.34
C VAL A 137 -5.65 4.91 6.75
N PRO A 138 -5.63 4.45 5.49
CA PRO A 138 -6.81 3.86 4.87
C PRO A 138 -7.08 2.47 5.46
N GLY A 139 -8.32 2.21 5.88
CA GLY A 139 -8.77 0.85 6.20
C GLY A 139 -8.98 0.02 4.93
N LEU A 140 -9.24 -1.29 5.08
CA LEU A 140 -9.42 -2.19 3.93
C LEU A 140 -10.56 -1.76 2.99
N LEU A 141 -11.65 -1.21 3.53
CA LEU A 141 -12.76 -0.69 2.71
C LEU A 141 -12.39 0.57 1.93
N THR A 142 -11.22 1.17 2.17
CA THR A 142 -10.67 2.29 1.41
C THR A 142 -9.58 1.81 0.45
N GLN A 143 -8.74 0.85 0.85
CA GLN A 143 -7.70 0.28 0.00
C GLN A 143 -8.28 -0.42 -1.24
N VAL A 144 -9.33 -1.23 -1.06
CA VAL A 144 -9.93 -2.00 -2.16
C VAL A 144 -10.54 -1.09 -3.23
N PRO A 145 -11.38 -0.09 -2.88
CA PRO A 145 -11.85 0.89 -3.87
C PRO A 145 -10.73 1.68 -4.52
N GLY A 146 -9.64 1.99 -3.80
CA GLY A 146 -8.47 2.63 -4.37
C GLY A 146 -7.87 1.87 -5.55
N PHE A 147 -7.85 0.54 -5.48
CA PHE A 147 -7.47 -0.33 -6.59
C PHE A 147 -8.56 -0.39 -7.67
N THR A 148 -9.81 -0.72 -7.29
CA THR A 148 -10.85 -0.98 -8.30
C THR A 148 -11.22 0.26 -9.10
N ASN A 149 -11.13 1.45 -8.51
CA ASN A 149 -11.45 2.69 -9.20
C ASN A 149 -10.41 3.03 -10.29
N ASP A 150 -9.12 2.76 -10.05
CA ASP A 150 -8.09 2.98 -11.09
C ASP A 150 -8.26 1.99 -12.25
N LEU A 151 -8.62 0.74 -11.96
CA LEU A 151 -8.89 -0.29 -12.97
C LEU A 151 -10.14 0.00 -13.84
N ILE A 152 -11.13 0.72 -13.29
CA ILE A 152 -12.35 1.09 -14.06
C ILE A 152 -12.10 2.31 -14.95
N LEU A 153 -11.14 3.16 -14.59
CA LEU A 153 -10.82 4.41 -15.31
C LEU A 153 -9.77 4.24 -16.41
N SER A 154 -9.08 3.10 -16.46
CA SER A 154 -8.12 2.67 -17.49
C SER A 154 -8.78 1.95 -18.65
#